data_AF-A0A554KF79-F1
#
_entry.id   AF-A0A554KF79-F1
#
_cell.length_a   1.000
_cell.length_b   1.000
_cell.length_c   1.000
_cell.angle_alpha   90.00
_cell.angle_beta   90.00
_cell.angle_gamma   90.00
#
_symmetry.space_group_name_H-M   'P 1'
#
loop_
_entity.id
_entity.type
_entity.pdbx_description
1 polymer ?
#
loop_
_entity_poly.entity_id
_entity_poly.type
_entity_poly.pdbx_seq_one_letter_code
_entity_poly.pdbx_strand_id
1 'polypeptide(L)'
;MMKKCVLIYGVSALALLGGMAVSALAQTPQPDPGGPIKLHIEIRDNGRVLVRGPKVTSIATSTINAALTWEGGASIPWVIITDGSTEYTRRNGGNGALSEFAIGHIISFSGWLVPASTPTVRADVVRNWSVEKEEINSFGVIKSVNPSAKSFLVETDEKKLGIITVLVSDATGILKGKATTTFAALKVGDRVGAKGIWDRVANTLLAKEIKVHTENRRTFENGRLKTLPGATKPTSMVVIFGKLDYTVNISVDTAVINKNWAPANLSDFKASQHIRVYGAADGTTIDATVVRNMDLK
;
A
#
# COMPACT_ATOMS: atom_id res chain seq x y z
N MET A 1 29.71 -25.39 87.65
CA MET A 1 29.81 -23.93 87.79
C MET A 1 28.62 -23.31 87.07
N MET A 2 27.87 -22.40 87.69
CA MET A 2 26.61 -21.86 87.15
C MET A 2 26.86 -20.71 86.17
N LYS A 3 26.05 -20.63 85.10
CA LYS A 3 25.47 -19.36 84.63
C LYS A 3 24.04 -19.60 84.11
N LYS A 4 23.06 -18.98 84.77
CA LYS A 4 21.67 -18.85 84.30
C LYS A 4 21.53 -17.51 83.57
N CYS A 5 20.72 -17.46 82.51
CA CYS A 5 19.69 -16.44 82.18
C CYS A 5 19.26 -16.63 80.70
N VAL A 6 17.99 -16.90 80.33
CA VAL A 6 16.75 -16.06 80.45
C VAL A 6 16.78 -14.94 79.39
N LEU A 7 15.77 -14.66 78.54
CA LEU A 7 14.38 -15.13 78.29
C LEU A 7 14.12 -15.02 76.75
N ILE A 8 13.23 -15.76 76.05
CA ILE A 8 11.80 -15.48 75.78
C ILE A 8 11.18 -16.50 74.77
N TYR A 9 9.83 -16.55 74.72
CA TYR A 9 8.84 -17.04 73.73
C TYR A 9 9.26 -17.28 72.24
N GLY A 10 8.54 -18.10 71.44
CA GLY A 10 7.24 -18.74 71.67
C GLY A 10 6.79 -19.71 70.57
N VAL A 11 5.57 -20.25 70.72
CA VAL A 11 4.96 -21.28 69.85
C VAL A 11 4.61 -20.73 68.46
N SER A 12 4.94 -21.48 67.41
CA SER A 12 4.38 -21.29 66.07
C SER A 12 4.03 -22.63 65.43
N ALA A 13 2.78 -22.79 65.01
CA ALA A 13 2.25 -24.02 64.43
C ALA A 13 2.78 -24.26 63.01
N LEU A 14 3.23 -25.48 62.72
CA LEU A 14 3.69 -25.86 61.40
C LEU A 14 2.50 -26.18 60.48
N ALA A 15 1.99 -25.17 59.78
CA ALA A 15 0.91 -25.34 58.82
C ALA A 15 1.41 -26.05 57.55
N LEU A 16 0.82 -27.21 57.24
CA LEU A 16 1.02 -27.88 55.96
C LEU A 16 0.30 -27.08 54.85
N LEU A 17 1.06 -26.29 54.09
CA LEU A 17 0.59 -25.71 52.84
C LEU A 17 0.99 -26.60 51.67
N GLY A 18 -0.01 -27.28 51.08
CA GLY A 18 0.19 -28.05 49.86
C GLY A 18 0.55 -27.13 48.70
N GLY A 19 1.75 -27.30 48.15
CA GLY A 19 2.23 -26.47 47.04
C GLY A 19 1.50 -26.77 45.74
N MET A 20 0.71 -25.82 45.25
CA MET A 20 0.31 -25.79 43.84
C MET A 20 1.49 -25.32 43.00
N ALA A 21 2.24 -26.26 42.44
CA ALA A 21 3.26 -25.96 41.45
C ALA A 21 2.58 -25.51 40.14
N VAL A 22 2.38 -24.20 39.98
CA VAL A 22 2.03 -23.61 38.68
C VAL A 22 3.27 -23.71 37.80
N SER A 23 3.32 -24.75 36.95
CA SER A 23 4.31 -24.84 35.88
C SER A 23 4.10 -23.67 34.92
N ALA A 24 4.86 -22.59 35.13
CA ALA A 24 4.95 -21.52 34.16
C ALA A 24 5.48 -22.10 32.85
N LEU A 25 4.62 -22.18 31.83
CA LEU A 25 5.05 -22.46 30.48
C LEU A 25 6.12 -21.43 30.11
N ALA A 26 7.32 -21.91 29.80
CA ALA A 26 8.38 -21.06 29.30
C ALA A 26 7.95 -20.50 27.93
N GLN A 27 7.32 -19.33 27.93
CA GLN A 27 7.10 -18.56 26.72
C GLN A 27 8.47 -18.27 26.12
N THR A 28 8.75 -18.90 24.98
CA THR A 28 9.91 -18.56 24.16
C THR A 28 9.83 -17.06 23.84
N PRO A 29 10.93 -16.30 23.93
CA PRO A 29 10.88 -14.87 23.63
C PRO A 29 10.38 -14.64 22.21
N GLN A 30 9.17 -14.10 22.08
CA GLN A 30 8.63 -13.75 20.77
C GLN A 30 9.56 -12.69 20.16
N PRO A 31 10.13 -12.90 18.96
CA PRO A 31 10.99 -11.91 18.35
C PRO A 31 10.24 -10.59 18.13
N ASP A 32 10.90 -9.51 18.52
CA ASP A 32 10.48 -8.13 18.26
C ASP A 32 10.21 -7.90 16.76
N PRO A 33 9.02 -7.40 16.35
CA PRO A 33 8.69 -7.17 14.95
C PRO A 33 9.49 -6.04 14.28
N GLY A 34 10.16 -5.16 15.03
CA GLY A 34 10.75 -3.91 14.50
C GLY A 34 12.26 -3.72 14.71
N GLY A 35 12.89 -4.47 15.63
CA GLY A 35 14.28 -4.25 16.02
C GLY A 35 15.33 -4.48 14.92
N PRO A 36 16.55 -3.91 15.04
CA PRO A 36 17.66 -4.20 14.15
C PRO A 36 18.08 -5.68 14.25
N ILE A 37 18.41 -6.28 13.10
CA ILE A 37 18.76 -7.70 13.01
C ILE A 37 20.08 -7.93 13.76
N LYS A 38 20.03 -8.74 14.82
CA LYS A 38 21.24 -9.22 15.50
C LYS A 38 21.80 -10.43 14.74
N LEU A 39 23.09 -10.40 14.40
CA LEU A 39 23.78 -11.54 13.81
C LEU A 39 23.74 -12.70 14.81
N HIS A 40 23.29 -13.89 14.38
CA HIS A 40 23.08 -15.02 15.27
C HIS A 40 23.16 -16.34 14.51
N ILE A 41 23.77 -17.35 15.16
CA ILE A 41 23.74 -18.75 14.74
C ILE A 41 23.35 -19.57 15.97
N GLU A 42 22.37 -20.45 15.80
CA GLU A 42 22.02 -21.51 16.74
C GLU A 42 22.02 -22.83 15.96
N ILE A 43 22.75 -23.82 16.46
CA ILE A 43 22.73 -25.21 15.98
C ILE A 43 22.46 -26.08 17.21
N ARG A 44 21.42 -26.91 17.14
CA ARG A 44 21.03 -27.81 18.22
C ARG A 44 21.62 -29.21 18.03
N ASP A 45 21.65 -29.96 19.12
CA ASP A 45 22.04 -31.38 19.19
C ASP A 45 21.31 -32.26 18.18
N ASN A 46 20.02 -32.01 17.95
CA ASN A 46 19.20 -32.69 16.96
C ASN A 46 19.44 -32.24 15.50
N GLY A 47 20.39 -31.34 15.24
CA GLY A 47 20.70 -30.83 13.90
C GLY A 47 19.75 -29.73 13.39
N ARG A 48 18.85 -29.21 14.23
CA ARG A 48 18.09 -27.98 13.94
C ARG A 48 19.01 -26.78 13.86
N VAL A 49 18.77 -25.91 12.87
CA VAL A 49 19.54 -24.68 12.65
C VAL A 49 18.62 -23.47 12.63
N LEU A 50 19.10 -22.36 13.20
CA LEU A 50 18.58 -21.01 13.00
C LEU A 50 19.77 -20.07 12.74
N VAL A 51 19.74 -19.34 11.63
CA VAL A 51 20.75 -18.32 11.29
C VAL A 51 20.06 -16.99 11.01
N ARG A 52 20.61 -15.89 11.52
CA ARG A 52 20.10 -14.52 11.32
C ARG A 52 21.21 -13.55 10.90
N GLY A 53 20.89 -12.69 9.94
CA GLY A 53 21.79 -11.67 9.42
C GLY A 53 22.70 -12.01 8.22
N PRO A 54 22.74 -13.23 7.62
CA PRO A 54 23.62 -13.45 6.49
C PRO A 54 23.12 -12.71 5.25
N LYS A 55 24.08 -12.24 4.44
CA LYS A 55 23.84 -11.50 3.20
C LYS A 55 23.90 -12.45 2.02
N VAL A 56 22.88 -12.44 1.16
CA VAL A 56 22.81 -13.28 -0.05
C VAL A 56 23.95 -12.95 -1.01
N THR A 57 24.68 -13.96 -1.47
CA THR A 57 25.81 -13.85 -2.39
C THR A 57 25.48 -14.36 -3.78
N SER A 58 24.64 -15.40 -3.91
CA SER A 58 24.07 -15.85 -5.18
C SER A 58 22.76 -16.62 -4.97
N ILE A 59 21.97 -16.74 -6.04
CA ILE A 59 20.69 -17.45 -6.04
C ILE A 59 20.64 -18.36 -7.28
N ALA A 60 20.21 -19.60 -7.07
CA ALA A 60 19.82 -20.57 -8.09
C ALA A 60 18.41 -21.09 -7.80
N THR A 61 17.84 -21.89 -8.70
CA THR A 61 16.43 -22.32 -8.69
C THR A 61 15.92 -22.89 -7.36
N SER A 62 16.78 -23.61 -6.62
CA SER A 62 16.46 -24.27 -5.34
C SER A 62 17.54 -24.05 -4.27
N THR A 63 18.41 -23.05 -4.47
CA THR A 63 19.57 -22.81 -3.61
C THR A 63 19.85 -21.33 -3.47
N ILE A 64 19.86 -20.82 -2.23
CA ILE A 64 20.36 -19.50 -1.89
C ILE A 64 21.74 -19.69 -1.25
N ASN A 65 22.77 -19.02 -1.77
CA ASN A 65 24.05 -18.91 -1.08
C ASN A 65 24.08 -17.58 -0.33
N ALA A 66 24.54 -17.59 0.91
CA ALA A 66 24.66 -16.40 1.73
C ALA A 66 25.89 -16.46 2.63
N ALA A 67 26.40 -15.30 3.07
CA ALA A 67 27.53 -15.21 3.98
C ALA A 67 27.15 -14.44 5.24
N LEU A 68 27.41 -15.02 6.42
CA LEU A 68 27.35 -14.28 7.68
C LEU A 68 28.72 -13.71 7.97
N THR A 69 28.86 -12.39 7.93
CA THR A 69 30.15 -11.69 8.10
C THR A 69 30.07 -10.73 9.28
N TRP A 70 31.09 -10.76 10.14
CA TRP A 70 31.23 -9.84 11.28
C TRP A 70 32.17 -8.68 10.94
N GLU A 71 32.13 -7.61 11.73
CA GLU A 71 32.90 -6.37 11.48
C GLU A 71 34.42 -6.58 11.43
N GLY A 72 34.93 -7.66 12.05
CA GLY A 72 36.34 -8.09 11.95
C GLY A 72 36.70 -8.90 10.69
N GLY A 73 35.83 -8.98 9.69
CA GLY A 73 36.08 -9.68 8.42
C GLY A 73 35.94 -11.21 8.45
N ALA A 74 35.80 -11.82 9.64
CA ALA A 74 35.43 -13.23 9.78
C ALA A 74 34.09 -13.49 9.06
N SER A 75 34.01 -14.58 8.29
CA SER A 75 32.82 -14.91 7.49
C SER A 75 32.55 -16.41 7.48
N ILE A 76 31.28 -16.79 7.62
CA ILE A 76 30.81 -18.17 7.45
C ILE A 76 29.89 -18.21 6.22
N PRO A 77 30.27 -18.91 5.14
CA PRO A 77 29.39 -19.17 4.01
C PRO A 77 28.35 -20.24 4.38
N TRP A 78 27.13 -20.04 3.86
CA TRP A 78 25.99 -20.93 4.05
C TRP A 78 25.39 -21.29 2.69
N VAL A 79 25.07 -22.58 2.52
CA VAL A 79 24.27 -23.08 1.40
C VAL A 79 22.88 -23.40 1.94
N ILE A 80 21.88 -22.65 1.48
CA ILE A 80 20.48 -22.82 1.88
C ILE A 80 19.77 -23.54 0.74
N ILE A 81 19.48 -24.81 0.92
CA ILE A 81 18.67 -25.62 0.00
C ILE A 81 17.20 -25.36 0.32
N THR A 82 16.42 -25.02 -0.71
CA THR A 82 14.99 -24.79 -0.61
C THR A 82 14.23 -25.74 -1.52
N ASP A 83 13.01 -26.10 -1.13
CA ASP A 83 12.11 -26.94 -1.93
C ASP A 83 10.66 -26.46 -1.81
N GLY A 84 9.71 -27.21 -2.36
CA GLY A 84 8.28 -26.84 -2.36
C GLY A 84 7.64 -26.76 -0.97
N SER A 85 8.33 -27.23 0.08
CA SER A 85 7.88 -27.10 1.48
C SER A 85 8.47 -25.88 2.21
N THR A 86 9.46 -25.20 1.63
CA THR A 86 10.10 -24.02 2.25
C THR A 86 9.15 -22.82 2.26
N GLU A 87 8.83 -22.32 3.45
CA GLU A 87 8.07 -21.09 3.64
C GLU A 87 8.97 -19.86 3.42
N TYR A 88 8.53 -18.93 2.57
CA TYR A 88 9.19 -17.64 2.38
C TYR A 88 8.42 -16.54 3.12
N THR A 89 9.10 -15.76 3.96
CA THR A 89 8.50 -14.61 4.66
C THR A 89 9.25 -13.31 4.39
N ARG A 90 8.53 -12.19 4.39
CA ARG A 90 9.09 -10.84 4.32
C ARG A 90 9.46 -10.33 5.71
N ARG A 91 10.05 -9.12 5.78
CA ARG A 91 10.46 -8.47 7.04
C ARG A 91 9.35 -8.48 8.09
N ASN A 92 8.15 -8.08 7.66
CA ASN A 92 6.97 -7.90 8.51
C ASN A 92 6.18 -9.22 8.72
N GLY A 93 6.76 -10.38 8.38
CA GLY A 93 6.16 -11.71 8.56
C GLY A 93 5.15 -12.13 7.49
N GLY A 94 4.71 -11.24 6.60
CA GLY A 94 3.83 -11.60 5.48
C GLY A 94 4.50 -12.54 4.45
N ASN A 95 3.69 -13.32 3.73
CA ASN A 95 4.13 -14.29 2.72
C ASN A 95 5.05 -13.63 1.66
N GLY A 96 6.21 -14.22 1.41
CA GLY A 96 7.14 -13.85 0.35
C GLY A 96 7.23 -14.93 -0.73
N ALA A 97 8.22 -14.80 -1.62
CA ALA A 97 8.56 -15.80 -2.63
C ALA A 97 10.06 -15.74 -2.95
N LEU A 98 10.65 -16.84 -3.47
CA LEU A 98 12.07 -16.88 -3.86
C LEU A 98 12.46 -15.79 -4.87
N SER A 99 11.55 -15.40 -5.75
CA SER A 99 11.73 -14.31 -6.73
C SER A 99 11.86 -12.92 -6.10
N GLU A 100 11.57 -12.75 -4.80
CA GLU A 100 11.79 -11.50 -4.06
C GLU A 100 13.18 -11.42 -3.42
N PHE A 101 14.01 -12.46 -3.56
CA PHE A 101 15.38 -12.47 -3.07
C PHE A 101 16.33 -11.98 -4.18
N ALA A 102 17.31 -11.17 -3.81
CA ALA A 102 18.36 -10.69 -4.69
C ALA A 102 19.71 -10.74 -3.98
N ILE A 103 20.80 -10.70 -4.77
CA ILE A 103 22.16 -10.59 -4.24
C ILE A 103 22.25 -9.33 -3.39
N GLY A 104 22.79 -9.46 -2.18
CA GLY A 104 22.92 -8.39 -1.22
C GLY A 104 21.77 -8.25 -0.22
N HIS A 105 20.65 -8.97 -0.36
CA HIS A 105 19.60 -9.00 0.65
C HIS A 105 20.08 -9.64 1.95
N ILE A 106 19.59 -9.14 3.09
CA ILE A 106 19.85 -9.71 4.42
C ILE A 106 18.70 -10.66 4.77
N ILE A 107 19.03 -11.89 5.12
CA ILE A 107 18.05 -12.94 5.37
C ILE A 107 18.13 -13.50 6.80
N SER A 108 17.20 -14.40 7.11
CA SER A 108 17.32 -15.37 8.18
C SER A 108 16.69 -16.67 7.70
N PHE A 109 17.17 -17.81 8.18
CA PHE A 109 16.61 -19.10 7.81
C PHE A 109 16.66 -20.06 8.97
N SER A 110 15.74 -21.03 8.95
CA SER A 110 15.71 -22.15 9.88
C SER A 110 15.36 -23.45 9.17
N GLY A 111 15.87 -24.56 9.68
CA GLY A 111 15.69 -25.86 9.06
C GLY A 111 16.57 -26.93 9.69
N TRP A 112 17.13 -27.81 8.88
CA TRP A 112 17.98 -28.94 9.29
C TRP A 112 19.34 -28.90 8.60
N LEU A 113 20.42 -29.23 9.32
CA LEU A 113 21.72 -29.50 8.72
C LEU A 113 21.64 -30.65 7.71
N VAL A 114 22.40 -30.51 6.62
CA VAL A 114 22.67 -31.56 5.64
C VAL A 114 24.18 -31.84 5.65
N PRO A 115 24.64 -33.10 5.66
CA PRO A 115 26.06 -33.43 5.59
C PRO A 115 26.73 -32.86 4.33
N ALA A 116 27.66 -31.93 4.51
CA ALA A 116 28.40 -31.25 3.45
C ALA A 116 29.70 -30.63 4.00
N SER A 117 30.63 -30.27 3.11
CA SER A 117 31.88 -29.57 3.47
C SER A 117 31.67 -28.10 3.85
N THR A 118 30.64 -27.46 3.29
CA THR A 118 30.17 -26.12 3.64
C THR A 118 28.92 -26.24 4.52
N PRO A 119 28.72 -25.41 5.55
CA PRO A 119 27.47 -25.37 6.33
C PRO A 119 26.24 -25.29 5.42
N THR A 120 25.52 -26.41 5.31
CA THR A 120 24.41 -26.59 4.38
C THR A 120 23.14 -26.90 5.17
N VAL A 121 22.07 -26.18 4.86
CA VAL A 121 20.78 -26.29 5.54
C VAL A 121 19.67 -26.53 4.52
N ARG A 122 18.87 -27.57 4.73
CA ARG A 122 17.54 -27.66 4.11
C ARG A 122 16.61 -26.77 4.90
N ALA A 123 16.12 -25.69 4.30
CA ALA A 123 15.32 -24.70 4.99
C ALA A 123 13.83 -25.06 5.03
N ASP A 124 13.26 -25.03 6.23
CA ASP A 124 11.82 -25.02 6.45
C ASP A 124 11.27 -23.61 6.23
N VAL A 125 12.02 -22.58 6.66
CA VAL A 125 11.63 -21.16 6.55
C VAL A 125 12.81 -20.31 6.12
N VAL A 126 12.60 -19.38 5.18
CA VAL A 126 13.53 -18.32 4.80
C VAL A 126 12.84 -16.95 4.89
N ARG A 127 13.30 -16.08 5.79
CA ARG A 127 12.85 -14.69 5.92
C ARG A 127 13.79 -13.73 5.20
N ASN A 128 13.25 -12.88 4.34
CA ASN A 128 13.95 -11.75 3.73
C ASN A 128 13.65 -10.47 4.54
N TRP A 129 14.68 -9.88 5.16
CA TRP A 129 14.54 -8.65 5.94
C TRP A 129 14.75 -7.37 5.12
N SER A 130 15.27 -7.49 3.89
CA SER A 130 15.47 -6.36 2.98
C SER A 130 14.20 -5.99 2.20
N VAL A 131 13.19 -6.88 2.16
CA VAL A 131 11.92 -6.64 1.48
C VAL A 131 10.84 -6.28 2.49
N GLU A 132 10.34 -5.06 2.36
CA GLU A 132 9.25 -4.51 3.17
C GLU A 132 8.06 -4.18 2.25
N LYS A 133 7.31 -5.24 1.91
CA LYS A 133 6.13 -5.18 1.04
C LYS A 133 4.86 -5.61 1.77
N GLU A 134 3.79 -4.83 1.62
CA GLU A 134 2.47 -5.06 2.20
C GLU A 134 1.34 -4.70 1.23
N GLU A 135 0.16 -5.32 1.38
CA GLU A 135 -1.02 -4.97 0.58
C GLU A 135 -1.73 -3.77 1.23
N ILE A 136 -1.81 -2.65 0.50
CA ILE A 136 -2.48 -1.43 0.95
C ILE A 136 -3.61 -1.02 -0.01
N ASN A 137 -4.50 -0.17 0.49
CA ASN A 137 -5.52 0.50 -0.29
C ASN A 137 -5.46 2.01 -0.01
N SER A 138 -4.66 2.73 -0.80
CA SER A 138 -4.39 4.15 -0.60
C SER A 138 -5.37 5.01 -1.40
N PHE A 139 -5.82 6.11 -0.81
CA PHE A 139 -6.56 7.16 -1.53
C PHE A 139 -5.69 8.40 -1.71
N GLY A 140 -5.93 9.18 -2.77
CA GLY A 140 -5.17 10.40 -3.04
C GLY A 140 -5.48 11.04 -4.39
N VAL A 141 -4.65 12.01 -4.78
CA VAL A 141 -4.79 12.78 -6.02
C VAL A 141 -3.58 12.57 -6.93
N ILE A 142 -3.81 12.33 -8.22
CA ILE A 142 -2.74 12.19 -9.21
C ILE A 142 -2.01 13.53 -9.41
N LYS A 143 -0.68 13.52 -9.22
CA LYS A 143 0.21 14.69 -9.42
C LYS A 143 0.91 14.70 -10.78
N SER A 144 1.26 13.53 -11.30
CA SER A 144 1.89 13.38 -12.62
C SER A 144 1.59 12.00 -13.18
N VAL A 145 1.58 11.88 -14.51
CA VAL A 145 1.36 10.62 -15.23
C VAL A 145 2.50 10.42 -16.22
N ASN A 146 3.04 9.20 -16.28
CA ASN A 146 4.03 8.75 -17.24
C ASN A 146 3.42 7.60 -18.08
N PRO A 147 2.85 7.91 -19.26
CA PRO A 147 2.23 6.91 -20.13
C PRO A 147 3.20 5.82 -20.61
N SER A 148 4.44 6.19 -20.92
CA SER A 148 5.45 5.27 -21.44
C SER A 148 5.85 4.19 -20.43
N ALA A 149 5.89 4.54 -19.14
CA ALA A 149 6.20 3.61 -18.06
C ALA A 149 4.94 2.99 -17.39
N LYS A 150 3.73 3.29 -17.90
CA LYS A 150 2.43 2.95 -17.27
C LYS A 150 2.43 3.25 -15.76
N SER A 151 2.91 4.43 -15.38
CA SER A 151 3.03 4.83 -13.96
C SER A 151 2.57 6.25 -13.70
N PHE A 152 2.20 6.55 -12.44
CA PHE A 152 1.77 7.88 -12.03
C PHE A 152 2.13 8.14 -10.56
N LEU A 153 2.32 9.41 -10.20
CA LEU A 153 2.53 9.81 -8.82
C LEU A 153 1.19 10.18 -8.16
N VAL A 154 0.94 9.65 -6.98
CA VAL A 154 -0.23 9.98 -6.15
C VAL A 154 0.24 10.68 -4.89
N GLU A 155 -0.23 11.91 -4.65
CA GLU A 155 -0.21 12.47 -3.31
C GLU A 155 -1.33 11.82 -2.50
N THR A 156 -0.96 11.01 -1.51
CA THR A 156 -1.89 10.23 -0.71
C THR A 156 -2.54 11.10 0.36
N ASP A 157 -3.80 10.81 0.69
CA ASP A 157 -4.51 11.43 1.82
C ASP A 157 -3.83 11.06 3.17
N GLU A 158 -3.15 9.91 3.20
CA GLU A 158 -2.34 9.46 4.33
C GLU A 158 -0.96 10.13 4.35
N LYS A 159 -0.85 11.24 5.08
CA LYS A 159 0.39 12.03 5.25
C LYS A 159 1.67 11.23 5.62
N LYS A 160 1.53 10.01 6.15
CA LYS A 160 2.65 9.11 6.48
C LYS A 160 3.25 8.38 5.26
N LEU A 161 2.44 8.15 4.22
CA LEU A 161 2.88 7.57 2.94
C LEU A 161 3.39 8.68 2.00
N GLY A 162 2.77 9.86 2.05
CA GLY A 162 3.22 11.03 1.29
C GLY A 162 2.90 10.90 -0.21
N ILE A 163 3.88 11.18 -1.07
CA ILE A 163 3.76 10.93 -2.51
C ILE A 163 4.30 9.55 -2.81
N ILE A 164 3.49 8.68 -3.39
CA ILE A 164 3.88 7.32 -3.79
C ILE A 164 3.88 7.17 -5.32
N THR A 165 4.75 6.31 -5.85
CA THR A 165 4.70 5.92 -7.27
C THR A 165 3.76 4.75 -7.45
N VAL A 166 2.76 4.86 -8.32
CA VAL A 166 1.87 3.75 -8.67
C VAL A 166 2.28 3.18 -10.03
N LEU A 167 2.57 1.89 -10.08
CA LEU A 167 2.85 1.13 -11.30
C LEU A 167 1.61 0.34 -11.74
N VAL A 168 1.32 0.37 -13.04
CA VAL A 168 0.17 -0.30 -13.64
C VAL A 168 0.63 -1.37 -14.62
N SER A 169 0.12 -2.58 -14.43
CA SER A 169 0.33 -3.73 -15.32
C SER A 169 -0.89 -3.95 -16.22
N ASP A 170 -0.76 -4.78 -17.25
CA ASP A 170 -1.91 -5.16 -18.09
C ASP A 170 -2.93 -6.06 -17.35
N ALA A 171 -2.58 -6.56 -16.16
CA ALA A 171 -3.49 -7.27 -15.26
C ALA A 171 -4.18 -6.36 -14.23
N THR A 172 -3.84 -5.06 -14.20
CA THR A 172 -4.41 -4.10 -13.24
C THR A 172 -5.81 -3.67 -13.68
N GLY A 173 -6.83 -3.93 -12.87
CA GLY A 173 -8.19 -3.46 -13.16
C GLY A 173 -8.33 -1.97 -12.92
N ILE A 174 -8.68 -1.18 -13.94
CA ILE A 174 -8.91 0.27 -13.81
C ILE A 174 -10.40 0.57 -14.01
N LEU A 175 -11.02 1.24 -13.04
CA LEU A 175 -12.43 1.61 -13.05
C LEU A 175 -12.59 3.13 -12.96
N LYS A 176 -13.50 3.72 -13.74
CA LYS A 176 -14.01 5.09 -13.51
C LYS A 176 -15.49 4.97 -13.12
N GLY A 177 -15.80 5.26 -11.85
CA GLY A 177 -17.09 4.89 -11.26
C GLY A 177 -17.31 3.37 -11.24
N LYS A 178 -18.27 2.87 -12.04
CA LYS A 178 -18.58 1.43 -12.20
C LYS A 178 -18.08 0.82 -13.51
N ALA A 179 -17.54 1.64 -14.43
CA ALA A 179 -17.13 1.18 -15.76
C ALA A 179 -15.63 0.91 -15.81
N THR A 180 -15.22 -0.19 -16.47
CA THR A 180 -13.83 -0.45 -16.80
C THR A 180 -13.30 0.60 -17.76
N THR A 181 -12.06 1.05 -17.54
CA THR A 181 -11.37 2.04 -18.37
C THR A 181 -9.90 1.64 -18.55
N THR A 182 -9.12 2.48 -19.22
CA THR A 182 -7.70 2.23 -19.51
C THR A 182 -6.80 3.26 -18.84
N PHE A 183 -5.49 3.00 -18.81
CA PHE A 183 -4.50 3.91 -18.24
C PHE A 183 -4.56 5.32 -18.88
N ALA A 184 -4.87 5.40 -20.18
CA ALA A 184 -4.98 6.66 -20.92
C ALA A 184 -6.13 7.57 -20.45
N ALA A 185 -7.08 7.05 -19.64
CA ALA A 185 -8.15 7.85 -19.06
C ALA A 185 -7.76 8.56 -17.76
N LEU A 186 -6.63 8.19 -17.14
CA LEU A 186 -6.11 8.80 -15.91
C LEU A 186 -5.49 10.16 -16.20
N LYS A 187 -5.83 11.18 -15.41
CA LYS A 187 -5.31 12.55 -15.57
C LYS A 187 -4.77 13.11 -14.27
N VAL A 188 -3.88 14.10 -14.39
CA VAL A 188 -3.43 14.90 -13.25
C VAL A 188 -4.61 15.68 -12.68
N GLY A 189 -4.80 15.60 -11.36
CA GLY A 189 -5.96 16.13 -10.65
C GLY A 189 -7.03 15.10 -10.33
N ASP A 190 -7.08 13.96 -11.02
CA ASP A 190 -8.04 12.88 -10.72
C ASP A 190 -7.87 12.40 -9.27
N ARG A 191 -8.98 12.27 -8.53
CA ARG A 191 -8.97 11.60 -7.22
C ARG A 191 -9.14 10.09 -7.40
N VAL A 192 -8.23 9.32 -6.82
CA VAL A 192 -8.13 7.87 -7.04
C VAL A 192 -7.98 7.08 -5.75
N GLY A 193 -8.54 5.88 -5.72
CA GLY A 193 -8.15 4.81 -4.81
C GLY A 193 -7.27 3.80 -5.55
N ALA A 194 -6.09 3.50 -5.04
CA ALA A 194 -5.15 2.54 -5.60
C ALA A 194 -4.91 1.40 -4.59
N LYS A 195 -5.32 0.20 -4.97
CA LYS A 195 -5.14 -1.02 -4.19
C LYS A 195 -4.06 -1.89 -4.82
N GLY A 196 -3.07 -2.33 -4.03
CA GLY A 196 -1.96 -3.10 -4.56
C GLY A 196 -0.92 -3.47 -3.50
N ILE A 197 0.19 -4.05 -3.95
CA ILE A 197 1.35 -4.34 -3.09
C ILE A 197 2.24 -3.11 -3.11
N TRP A 198 2.37 -2.43 -1.97
CA TRP A 198 3.31 -1.34 -1.77
C TRP A 198 4.65 -1.88 -1.28
N ASP A 199 5.72 -1.50 -1.96
CA ASP A 199 7.10 -1.65 -1.52
C ASP A 199 7.52 -0.36 -0.81
N ARG A 200 7.72 -0.44 0.51
CA ARG A 200 8.08 0.71 1.35
C ARG A 200 9.51 1.20 1.08
N VAL A 201 10.40 0.32 0.62
CA VAL A 201 11.81 0.66 0.34
C VAL A 201 11.91 1.44 -0.97
N ALA A 202 11.21 0.98 -2.00
CA ALA A 202 11.10 1.67 -3.29
C ALA A 202 10.04 2.79 -3.31
N ASN A 203 9.27 2.96 -2.22
CA ASN A 203 8.07 3.79 -2.11
C ASN A 203 7.13 3.68 -3.33
N THR A 204 6.90 2.45 -3.76
CA THR A 204 6.26 2.14 -5.05
C THR A 204 5.17 1.08 -4.87
N LEU A 205 3.96 1.35 -5.36
CA LEU A 205 2.81 0.47 -5.32
C LEU A 205 2.58 -0.21 -6.67
N LEU A 206 2.65 -1.54 -6.71
CA LEU A 206 2.21 -2.33 -7.85
C LEU A 206 0.70 -2.53 -7.76
N ALA A 207 -0.06 -1.81 -8.59
CA ALA A 207 -1.51 -1.77 -8.50
C ALA A 207 -2.16 -3.07 -9.00
N LYS A 208 -3.08 -3.60 -8.20
CA LYS A 208 -4.02 -4.67 -8.57
C LYS A 208 -5.34 -4.08 -9.07
N GLU A 209 -5.79 -3.00 -8.44
CA GLU A 209 -7.02 -2.28 -8.80
C GLU A 209 -6.84 -0.77 -8.61
N ILE A 210 -7.35 0.03 -9.55
CA ILE A 210 -7.42 1.49 -9.49
C ILE A 210 -8.87 1.92 -9.69
N LYS A 211 -9.37 2.77 -8.80
CA LYS A 211 -10.72 3.34 -8.84
C LYS A 211 -10.61 4.87 -8.93
N VAL A 212 -10.95 5.42 -10.09
CA VAL A 212 -11.12 6.86 -10.28
C VAL A 212 -12.46 7.28 -9.69
N HIS A 213 -12.41 8.12 -8.67
CA HIS A 213 -13.56 8.69 -7.99
C HIS A 213 -14.08 9.89 -8.80
N THR A 214 -15.11 9.67 -9.61
CA THR A 214 -15.95 10.76 -10.12
C THR A 214 -16.83 11.29 -8.99
N GLU A 215 -16.95 12.62 -8.83
CA GLU A 215 -17.98 13.16 -7.93
C GLU A 215 -19.38 12.73 -8.40
N ASN A 216 -20.29 12.51 -7.46
CA ASN A 216 -21.69 12.22 -7.79
C ASN A 216 -22.28 13.35 -8.62
N ARG A 217 -23.09 13.01 -9.64
CA ARG A 217 -23.79 14.01 -10.44
C ARG A 217 -24.64 14.90 -9.53
N ARG A 218 -24.45 16.21 -9.63
CA ARG A 218 -25.20 17.21 -8.87
C ARG A 218 -25.63 18.36 -9.77
N THR A 219 -26.59 19.14 -9.28
CA THR A 219 -26.99 20.39 -9.92
C THR A 219 -26.08 21.51 -9.44
N PHE A 220 -25.43 22.18 -10.38
CA PHE A 220 -24.72 23.43 -10.20
C PHE A 220 -25.70 24.56 -10.53
N GLU A 221 -26.06 25.34 -9.51
CA GLU A 221 -27.06 26.40 -9.61
C GLU A 221 -26.44 27.79 -9.50
N ASN A 222 -27.19 28.81 -9.95
CA ASN A 222 -26.78 30.22 -9.90
C ASN A 222 -25.46 30.51 -10.65
N GLY A 223 -25.17 29.73 -11.69
CA GLY A 223 -24.03 29.96 -12.57
C GLY A 223 -24.26 31.16 -13.48
N ARG A 224 -23.20 31.87 -13.86
CA ARG A 224 -23.22 32.89 -14.92
C ARG A 224 -22.29 32.51 -16.06
N LEU A 225 -22.80 32.51 -17.29
CA LEU A 225 -21.99 32.23 -18.47
C LEU A 225 -20.90 33.30 -18.64
N LYS A 226 -19.63 32.89 -18.65
CA LYS A 226 -18.49 33.77 -18.89
C LYS A 226 -18.13 33.81 -20.37
N THR A 227 -17.90 32.64 -20.95
CA THR A 227 -17.53 32.47 -22.37
C THR A 227 -18.14 31.20 -22.95
N LEU A 228 -18.53 31.25 -24.22
CA LEU A 228 -18.99 30.12 -25.02
C LEU A 228 -18.31 30.20 -26.40
N PRO A 229 -17.16 29.53 -26.59
CA PRO A 229 -16.40 29.58 -27.85
C PRO A 229 -17.08 28.86 -29.03
N GLY A 230 -18.00 27.93 -28.81
CA GLY A 230 -18.68 27.18 -29.88
C GLY A 230 -20.20 27.15 -29.75
N ALA A 231 -20.91 27.26 -30.87
CA ALA A 231 -22.38 27.21 -30.94
C ALA A 231 -22.93 25.82 -31.31
N THR A 232 -22.06 24.83 -31.55
CA THR A 232 -22.39 23.45 -31.91
C THR A 232 -21.75 22.47 -30.94
N LYS A 233 -22.31 21.26 -30.81
CA LYS A 233 -21.73 20.18 -30.00
C LYS A 233 -20.78 19.33 -30.86
N PRO A 234 -19.70 18.76 -30.30
CA PRO A 234 -19.22 18.95 -28.94
C PRO A 234 -18.52 20.30 -28.77
N THR A 235 -18.63 20.90 -27.59
CA THR A 235 -17.93 22.15 -27.23
C THR A 235 -17.74 22.26 -25.72
N SER A 236 -17.15 23.34 -25.24
CA SER A 236 -17.12 23.69 -23.82
C SER A 236 -17.51 25.15 -23.61
N MET A 237 -17.86 25.49 -22.37
CA MET A 237 -18.13 26.87 -21.95
C MET A 237 -17.56 27.12 -20.56
N VAL A 238 -17.19 28.35 -20.25
CA VAL A 238 -16.79 28.72 -18.88
C VAL A 238 -17.99 29.34 -18.17
N VAL A 239 -18.38 28.77 -17.04
CA VAL A 239 -19.48 29.24 -16.19
C VAL A 239 -18.95 29.57 -14.80
N ILE A 240 -19.23 30.77 -14.31
CA ILE A 240 -18.84 31.20 -12.96
C ILE A 240 -19.89 30.68 -11.98
N PHE A 241 -19.49 29.80 -11.06
CA PHE A 241 -20.32 29.38 -9.92
C PHE A 241 -19.72 29.94 -8.64
N GLY A 242 -20.44 30.88 -7.99
CA GLY A 242 -19.93 31.61 -6.84
C GLY A 242 -18.75 32.52 -7.20
N LYS A 243 -17.53 32.10 -6.81
CA LYS A 243 -16.27 32.82 -7.09
C LYS A 243 -15.30 32.05 -8.01
N LEU A 244 -15.70 30.87 -8.51
CA LEU A 244 -14.85 29.99 -9.29
C LEU A 244 -15.36 29.87 -10.73
N ASP A 245 -14.45 29.97 -11.68
CA ASP A 245 -14.68 29.61 -13.07
C ASP A 245 -14.69 28.08 -13.20
N TYR A 246 -15.76 27.52 -13.77
CA TYR A 246 -15.84 26.10 -14.14
C TYR A 246 -15.87 25.92 -15.65
N THR A 247 -15.04 25.01 -16.17
CA THR A 247 -15.11 24.55 -17.56
C THR A 247 -16.18 23.48 -17.68
N VAL A 248 -17.27 23.78 -18.37
CA VAL A 248 -18.39 22.86 -18.58
C VAL A 248 -18.24 22.23 -19.96
N ASN A 249 -18.01 20.92 -20.00
CA ASN A 249 -17.94 20.14 -21.23
C ASN A 249 -19.35 19.78 -21.70
N ILE A 250 -19.64 20.06 -22.97
CA ILE A 250 -20.92 19.79 -23.63
C ILE A 250 -20.66 18.76 -24.74
N SER A 251 -20.96 17.49 -24.45
CA SER A 251 -20.85 16.42 -25.45
C SER A 251 -22.02 16.47 -26.44
N VAL A 252 -22.00 15.59 -27.45
CA VAL A 252 -23.12 15.43 -28.38
C VAL A 252 -24.43 15.05 -27.66
N ASP A 253 -24.34 14.26 -26.59
CA ASP A 253 -25.47 13.75 -25.81
C ASP A 253 -25.97 14.72 -24.72
N THR A 254 -25.21 15.77 -24.38
CA THR A 254 -25.62 16.75 -23.37
C THR A 254 -26.92 17.43 -23.79
N ALA A 255 -27.98 17.33 -22.99
CA ALA A 255 -29.23 18.04 -23.27
C ALA A 255 -29.03 19.55 -23.07
N VAL A 256 -29.40 20.37 -24.05
CA VAL A 256 -29.34 21.83 -23.99
C VAL A 256 -30.76 22.36 -24.04
N ILE A 257 -31.19 23.03 -22.97
CA ILE A 257 -32.59 23.39 -22.74
C ILE A 257 -32.75 24.82 -22.19
N ASN A 258 -33.95 25.38 -22.35
CA ASN A 258 -34.33 26.68 -21.79
C ASN A 258 -34.98 26.55 -20.39
N LYS A 259 -35.47 27.66 -19.84
CA LYS A 259 -36.11 27.66 -18.52
C LYS A 259 -37.45 26.93 -18.47
N ASN A 260 -38.05 26.61 -19.62
CA ASN A 260 -39.30 25.89 -19.76
C ASN A 260 -39.08 24.38 -20.07
N TRP A 261 -37.83 23.89 -19.96
CA TRP A 261 -37.40 22.53 -20.31
C TRP A 261 -37.53 22.16 -21.80
N ALA A 262 -37.81 23.12 -22.67
CA ALA A 262 -37.77 22.91 -24.12
C ALA A 262 -36.31 22.91 -24.63
N PRO A 263 -35.99 22.19 -25.71
CA PRO A 263 -34.68 22.27 -26.37
C PRO A 263 -34.29 23.70 -26.74
N ALA A 264 -33.01 24.04 -26.60
CA ALA A 264 -32.46 25.35 -26.94
C ALA A 264 -31.15 25.21 -27.73
N ASN A 265 -30.83 26.19 -28.57
CA ASN A 265 -29.56 26.20 -29.30
C ASN A 265 -28.48 26.90 -28.48
N LEU A 266 -27.24 26.42 -28.54
CA LEU A 266 -26.11 27.07 -27.88
C LEU A 266 -25.83 28.47 -28.45
N SER A 267 -26.20 28.75 -29.71
CA SER A 267 -26.18 30.09 -30.32
C SER A 267 -26.93 31.14 -29.50
N ASP A 268 -27.95 30.73 -28.75
CA ASP A 268 -28.88 31.63 -28.07
C ASP A 268 -28.38 32.02 -26.66
N PHE A 269 -27.37 31.30 -26.17
CA PHE A 269 -26.70 31.53 -24.90
C PHE A 269 -25.72 32.69 -25.03
N LYS A 270 -25.84 33.70 -24.18
CA LYS A 270 -25.03 34.92 -24.17
C LYS A 270 -24.28 35.06 -22.84
N ALA A 271 -23.12 35.71 -22.87
CA ALA A 271 -22.37 36.01 -21.65
C ALA A 271 -23.23 36.77 -20.61
N SER A 272 -22.90 36.58 -19.33
CA SER A 272 -23.63 37.04 -18.14
C SER A 272 -25.00 36.41 -17.87
N GLN A 273 -25.55 35.57 -18.77
CA GLN A 273 -26.81 34.86 -18.53
C GLN A 273 -26.69 33.77 -17.46
N HIS A 274 -27.82 33.47 -16.81
CA HIS A 274 -27.94 32.48 -15.75
C HIS A 274 -27.97 31.04 -16.31
N ILE A 275 -26.97 30.26 -15.95
CA ILE A 275 -26.82 28.86 -16.35
C ILE A 275 -26.98 27.95 -15.14
N ARG A 276 -27.77 26.89 -15.31
CA ARG A 276 -27.82 25.74 -14.41
C ARG A 276 -27.26 24.54 -15.15
N VAL A 277 -26.35 23.80 -14.53
CA VAL A 277 -25.73 22.60 -15.11
C VAL A 277 -26.04 21.40 -14.23
N TYR A 278 -26.41 20.28 -14.83
CA TYR A 278 -26.45 18.98 -14.15
C TYR A 278 -25.38 18.07 -14.77
N GLY A 279 -24.44 17.63 -13.94
CA GLY A 279 -23.27 16.89 -14.41
C GLY A 279 -22.43 16.36 -13.25
N ALA A 280 -21.40 15.59 -13.57
CA ALA A 280 -20.36 15.22 -12.61
C ALA A 280 -19.25 16.27 -12.68
N ALA A 281 -18.73 16.70 -11.53
CA ALA A 281 -17.54 17.54 -11.49
C ALA A 281 -16.27 16.71 -11.24
N ASP A 282 -15.17 17.24 -11.76
CA ASP A 282 -13.80 16.80 -11.54
C ASP A 282 -12.97 18.08 -11.36
N GLY A 283 -12.79 18.49 -10.09
CA GLY A 283 -12.27 19.81 -9.74
C GLY A 283 -13.13 20.96 -10.29
N THR A 284 -12.54 21.81 -11.14
CA THR A 284 -13.22 22.91 -11.85
C THR A 284 -13.77 22.50 -13.23
N THR A 285 -13.69 21.23 -13.61
CA THR A 285 -14.30 20.73 -14.86
C THR A 285 -15.64 20.06 -14.54
N ILE A 286 -16.66 20.27 -15.38
CA ILE A 286 -17.98 19.63 -15.25
C ILE A 286 -18.33 18.92 -16.55
N ASP A 287 -18.48 17.60 -16.50
CA ASP A 287 -19.02 16.81 -17.62
C ASP A 287 -20.56 16.88 -17.56
N ALA A 288 -21.14 17.75 -18.38
CA ALA A 288 -22.56 18.04 -18.32
C ALA A 288 -23.43 16.97 -18.97
N THR A 289 -24.42 16.49 -18.25
CA THR A 289 -25.54 15.71 -18.79
C THR A 289 -26.67 16.64 -19.26
N VAL A 290 -26.88 17.76 -18.56
CA VAL A 290 -27.84 18.81 -18.94
C VAL A 290 -27.22 20.19 -18.73
N VAL A 291 -27.38 21.07 -19.71
CA VAL A 291 -27.09 22.50 -19.65
C VAL A 291 -28.40 23.24 -19.84
N ARG A 292 -28.75 24.11 -18.90
CA ARG A 292 -30.00 24.88 -18.92
C ARG A 292 -29.75 26.36 -18.80
N ASN A 293 -30.30 27.12 -19.75
CA ASN A 293 -30.36 28.57 -19.66
C ASN A 293 -31.64 28.97 -18.91
N MET A 294 -31.51 29.75 -17.84
CA MET A 294 -32.63 30.18 -17.01
C MET A 294 -33.27 31.50 -17.49
N ASP A 295 -32.59 32.24 -18.37
CA ASP A 295 -33.09 33.52 -18.91
C ASP A 295 -33.88 33.31 -20.22
N LEU A 296 -33.51 32.32 -21.04
CA LEU A 296 -34.25 31.94 -22.25
C LEU A 296 -35.64 31.39 -21.91
N LYS A 297 -36.66 31.86 -22.64
CA LYS A 297 -38.06 31.43 -22.55
C LYS A 297 -38.36 30.31 -23.56
#